data_AF-A0A945BHG1-F1
#
_entry.id   AF-A0A945BHG1-F1
#
_cell.length_a   1.000
_cell.length_b   1.000
_cell.length_c   1.000
_cell.angle_alpha   90.00
_cell.angle_beta   90.00
_cell.angle_gamma   90.00
#
_symmetry.space_group_name_H-M   'P 1'
#
loop_
_entity.id
_entity.type
_entity.pdbx_description
1 polymer ?
#
loop_
_entity_poly.entity_id
_entity_poly.type
_entity_poly.pdbx_seq_one_letter_code
_entity_poly.pdbx_strand_id
1 'polypeptide(L)'
;MSRLLPCRMCGNNLSPQATFCPQCGHPQVGTEQEASKPSGVADMSGAGLRELMAIIEQNLEILRRTAIHGSGEMKELAVALLQAKGQNLDAGNAPEDAPDESQPFDTPMLPKFPGEGDLPAED
;
A
#
# COMPACT_ATOMS: atom_id res chain seq x y z
N MET A 1 -43.60 -13.09 12.28
CA MET A 1 -42.72 -13.17 11.11
C MET A 1 -41.91 -11.88 11.04
N SER A 2 -40.60 -11.96 11.18
CA SER A 2 -39.71 -10.79 11.09
C SER A 2 -39.73 -10.24 9.66
N ARG A 3 -40.05 -8.96 9.47
CA ARG A 3 -40.01 -8.32 8.14
C ARG A 3 -38.55 -8.14 7.73
N LEU A 4 -38.15 -8.67 6.58
CA LEU A 4 -36.84 -8.44 5.99
C LEU A 4 -36.86 -7.13 5.19
N LEU A 5 -35.73 -6.42 5.19
CA LEU A 5 -35.55 -5.18 4.41
C LEU A 5 -34.63 -5.44 3.22
N PRO A 6 -34.97 -4.97 2.02
CA PRO A 6 -34.09 -5.13 0.86
C PRO A 6 -32.87 -4.20 0.98
N CYS A 7 -31.71 -4.72 0.62
CA CYS A 7 -30.48 -3.95 0.52
C CYS A 7 -30.62 -2.87 -0.57
N ARG A 8 -30.26 -1.63 -0.23
CA ARG A 8 -30.33 -0.49 -1.17
C ARG A 8 -29.42 -0.59 -2.39
N MET A 9 -28.39 -1.43 -2.34
CA MET A 9 -27.42 -1.60 -3.42
C MET A 9 -27.66 -2.81 -4.31
N CYS A 10 -28.01 -3.97 -3.72
CA CYS A 10 -28.10 -5.23 -4.46
C CYS A 10 -29.45 -5.93 -4.34
N GLY A 11 -30.40 -5.37 -3.58
CA GLY A 11 -31.73 -5.96 -3.40
C GLY A 11 -31.80 -7.19 -2.49
N ASN A 12 -30.68 -7.64 -1.91
CA ASN A 12 -30.68 -8.79 -1.00
C ASN A 12 -31.57 -8.56 0.24
N ASN A 13 -32.25 -9.59 0.73
CA ASN A 13 -33.09 -9.49 1.92
C ASN A 13 -32.24 -9.54 3.20
N LEU A 14 -32.30 -8.47 3.98
CA LEU A 14 -31.52 -8.28 5.20
C LEU A 14 -32.42 -8.28 6.42
N SER A 15 -31.86 -8.73 7.54
CA SER A 15 -32.49 -8.49 8.85
C SER A 15 -32.53 -6.98 9.11
N PRO A 16 -33.61 -6.44 9.72
CA PRO A 16 -33.67 -5.02 10.11
C PRO A 16 -32.52 -4.56 11.00
N GLN A 17 -31.86 -5.50 11.69
CA GLN A 17 -30.72 -5.24 12.58
C GLN A 17 -29.36 -5.42 11.89
N ALA A 18 -29.31 -5.83 10.63
CA ALA A 18 -28.05 -6.06 9.94
C ALA A 18 -27.35 -4.74 9.64
N THR A 19 -26.13 -4.56 10.15
CA THR A 19 -25.32 -3.35 9.92
C THR A 19 -24.70 -3.31 8.52
N PHE A 20 -24.47 -4.47 7.91
CA PHE A 20 -23.90 -4.61 6.57
C PHE A 20 -24.63 -5.67 5.76
N CYS A 21 -24.67 -5.49 4.44
CA CYS A 21 -25.16 -6.51 3.53
C CYS A 21 -24.10 -7.62 3.37
N PRO A 22 -24.39 -8.90 3.65
CA PRO A 22 -23.43 -10.00 3.47
C PRO A 22 -23.14 -10.29 1.99
N GLN A 23 -23.98 -9.82 1.07
CA GLN A 23 -23.81 -10.08 -0.36
C GLN A 23 -22.94 -9.02 -1.05
N CYS A 24 -23.05 -7.74 -0.67
CA CYS A 24 -22.33 -6.65 -1.35
C CYS A 24 -21.46 -5.79 -0.42
N GLY A 25 -21.44 -6.09 0.89
CA GLY A 25 -20.68 -5.33 1.89
C GLY A 25 -21.26 -3.94 2.20
N HIS A 26 -22.35 -3.52 1.54
CA HIS A 26 -22.87 -2.17 1.73
C HIS A 26 -23.46 -1.96 3.13
N PRO A 27 -23.02 -0.91 3.87
CA PRO A 27 -23.55 -0.60 5.19
C PRO A 27 -25.04 -0.26 5.11
N GLN A 28 -25.83 -0.87 5.99
CA GLN A 28 -27.22 -0.47 6.23
C GLN A 28 -27.21 0.45 7.45
N VAL A 29 -27.00 1.74 7.20
CA VAL A 29 -27.08 2.75 8.27
C VAL A 29 -28.49 2.73 8.85
N GLY A 30 -28.61 2.19 10.07
CA GLY A 30 -29.87 2.08 10.79
C GLY A 30 -30.43 3.47 11.13
N THR A 31 -31.67 3.71 10.75
CA THR A 31 -32.47 4.84 11.25
C THR A 31 -32.79 4.60 12.72
N GLU A 32 -31.89 5.02 13.61
CA GLU A 32 -32.17 5.38 15.02
C GLU A 32 -30.85 5.78 15.70
N GLN A 33 -30.40 7.00 15.38
CA GLN A 33 -29.67 7.90 16.29
C GLN A 33 -29.97 9.33 15.81
N GLU A 34 -31.16 9.81 16.19
CA GLU A 34 -31.36 11.23 16.37
C GLU A 34 -30.62 11.61 17.66
N ALA A 35 -29.36 12.04 17.53
CA ALA A 35 -28.72 12.89 18.53
C ALA A 35 -27.64 13.71 17.85
N SER A 36 -27.87 15.01 17.82
CA SER A 36 -26.94 16.07 17.45
C SER A 36 -26.35 15.98 16.04
N LYS A 37 -27.07 16.53 15.06
CA LYS A 37 -26.39 17.48 14.17
C LYS A 37 -25.83 18.58 15.07
N PRO A 38 -24.50 18.83 15.13
CA PRO A 38 -24.08 20.13 15.59
C PRO A 38 -24.55 21.10 14.49
N SER A 39 -25.66 21.79 14.76
CA SER A 39 -25.87 23.12 14.21
C SER A 39 -24.79 24.02 14.82
N GLY A 40 -23.55 23.80 14.41
CA GLY A 40 -22.39 24.59 14.79
C GLY A 40 -21.85 25.16 13.51
N VAL A 41 -21.85 26.48 13.39
CA VAL A 41 -21.00 27.20 12.45
C VAL A 41 -19.64 26.49 12.40
N ALA A 42 -19.28 25.93 11.24
CA ALA A 42 -17.95 25.39 11.07
C ALA A 42 -16.98 26.55 11.28
N ASP A 43 -16.14 26.46 12.32
CA ASP A 43 -15.12 27.48 12.56
C ASP A 43 -14.10 27.40 11.41
N MET A 44 -14.25 28.30 10.44
CA MET A 44 -13.35 28.48 9.30
C MET A 44 -11.97 28.99 9.74
N SER A 45 -11.74 29.20 11.04
CA SER A 45 -10.43 29.52 11.61
C SER A 45 -9.38 28.46 11.27
N GLY A 46 -9.77 27.22 10.91
CA GLY A 46 -8.83 26.15 10.62
C GLY A 46 -8.05 25.69 11.86
N ALA A 47 -8.55 26.02 13.06
CA ALA A 47 -7.95 25.67 14.33
C ALA A 47 -7.80 24.16 14.47
N GLY A 48 -8.84 23.39 14.11
CA GLY A 48 -8.78 21.92 14.10
C GLY A 48 -7.75 21.35 13.11
N LEU A 49 -7.51 22.01 11.98
CA LEU A 49 -6.49 21.58 11.02
C LEU A 49 -5.07 21.86 11.54
N ARG A 50 -4.86 23.02 12.18
CA ARG A 50 -3.58 23.35 12.83
C ARG A 50 -3.27 22.40 13.97
N GLU A 51 -4.25 22.08 14.79
CA GLU A 51 -4.11 21.13 15.89
C GLU A 51 -3.81 19.72 15.37
N LEU A 52 -4.48 19.28 14.31
CA LEU A 52 -4.19 18.00 13.67
C LEU A 52 -2.77 17.95 13.09
N MET A 53 -2.29 19.02 12.45
CA MET A 53 -0.91 19.10 11.96
C MET A 53 0.11 19.00 13.10
N ALA A 54 -0.14 19.70 14.22
CA ALA A 54 0.73 19.63 15.41
C ALA A 54 0.81 18.20 15.97
N ILE A 55 -0.32 17.47 16.00
CA ILE A 55 -0.36 16.07 16.45
C ILE A 55 0.44 15.16 15.50
N ILE A 56 0.29 15.34 14.18
CA ILE A 56 1.01 14.55 13.18
C ILE A 56 2.53 14.78 13.31
N GLU A 57 2.96 16.03 13.45
CA GLU A 57 4.37 16.39 13.64
C GLU A 57 4.95 15.76 14.92
N GLN A 58 4.21 15.85 16.03
CA GLN A 58 4.62 15.25 17.30
C GLN A 58 4.76 13.73 17.18
N ASN A 59 3.81 13.06 16.53
CA ASN A 59 3.85 11.60 16.35
C ASN A 59 5.04 11.16 15.49
N LEU A 60 5.34 11.90 14.42
CA LEU A 60 6.51 11.62 13.57
C LEU A 60 7.82 11.82 14.34
N GLU A 61 7.90 12.83 15.21
CA GLU A 61 9.08 13.07 16.05
C GLU A 61 9.26 11.98 17.11
N ILE A 62 8.17 11.53 17.74
CA ILE A 62 8.23 10.37 18.65
C ILE A 62 8.76 9.16 17.89
N LEU A 63 8.21 8.87 16.72
CA LEU A 63 8.64 7.72 15.92
C LEU A 63 10.12 7.82 15.53
N ARG A 64 10.64 9.01 15.20
CA ARG A 64 12.07 9.20 14.95
C ARG A 64 12.95 8.91 16.17
N ARG A 65 12.49 9.28 17.37
CA ARG A 65 13.24 9.09 18.62
C ARG A 65 13.15 7.67 19.18
N THR A 66 12.01 7.02 18.99
CA THR A 66 11.71 5.70 19.58
C THR A 66 11.84 4.55 18.59
N ALA A 67 11.96 4.83 17.29
CA ALA A 67 12.32 3.80 16.33
C ALA A 67 13.68 3.23 16.73
N ILE A 68 13.66 1.96 17.14
CA ILE A 68 14.79 1.25 17.74
C ILE A 68 15.98 1.17 16.77
N HIS A 69 15.78 1.35 15.46
CA HIS A 69 16.87 1.58 14.51
C HIS A 69 16.48 2.61 13.44
N GLY A 70 17.16 3.75 13.42
CA GLY A 70 17.17 4.63 12.25
C GLY A 70 17.83 3.94 11.05
N SER A 71 17.53 4.35 9.82
CA SER A 71 18.13 3.75 8.60
C SER A 71 19.67 3.77 8.60
N GLY A 72 20.28 4.72 9.32
CA GLY A 72 21.73 4.77 9.56
C GLY A 72 22.23 3.67 10.50
N GLU A 73 21.53 3.41 11.60
CA GLU A 73 21.92 2.41 12.60
C GLU A 73 21.76 0.98 12.06
N MET A 74 20.72 0.73 11.26
CA MET A 74 20.56 -0.56 10.57
C MET A 74 21.67 -0.76 9.51
N LYS A 75 22.11 0.31 8.85
CA LYS A 75 23.24 0.26 7.91
C LYS A 75 24.56 0.01 8.63
N GLU A 76 24.82 0.66 9.77
CA GLU A 76 26.00 0.41 10.58
C GLU A 76 26.02 -1.01 11.15
N LEU A 77 24.88 -1.49 11.67
CA LEU A 77 24.74 -2.87 12.13
C LEU A 77 24.97 -3.87 10.98
N ALA A 78 24.41 -3.62 9.79
CA ALA A 78 24.64 -4.46 8.62
C ALA A 78 26.13 -4.49 8.22
N VAL A 79 26.81 -3.34 8.23
CA VAL A 79 28.26 -3.27 7.98
C VAL A 79 29.04 -4.03 9.06
N ALA A 80 28.71 -3.85 10.33
CA ALA A 80 29.35 -4.55 11.44
C ALA A 80 29.17 -6.08 11.34
N LEU A 81 27.97 -6.55 11.00
CA LEU A 81 27.69 -7.97 10.78
C LEU A 81 28.44 -8.55 9.58
N LEU A 82 28.53 -7.80 8.47
CA LEU A 82 29.30 -8.20 7.29
C LEU A 82 30.80 -8.26 7.56
N GLN A 83 31.35 -7.29 8.30
CA GLN A 83 32.74 -7.27 8.72
C GLN A 83 33.07 -8.41 9.70
N ALA A 84 32.19 -8.66 10.67
CA ALA A 84 32.33 -9.80 11.60
C ALA A 84 32.26 -11.14 10.86
N LYS A 85 31.46 -11.25 9.81
CA LYS A 85 31.40 -12.45 8.94
C LYS A 85 32.63 -12.58 8.04
N GLY A 86 33.23 -11.46 7.62
CA GLY A 86 34.49 -11.42 6.86
C GLY A 86 35.71 -11.89 7.67
N GLN A 87 35.63 -11.89 9.01
CA GLN A 87 36.68 -12.42 9.90
C GLN A 87 36.57 -13.94 10.14
N ASN A 88 35.57 -14.62 9.58
CA ASN A 88 35.40 -16.07 9.68
C ASN A 88 35.67 -16.82 8.36
N LEU A 89 36.30 -16.15 7.38
CA LEU A 89 36.73 -16.75 6.13
C LEU A 89 38.25 -16.76 6.02
N ASP A 90 38.91 -17.29 7.05
CA ASP A 90 40.21 -17.91 6.86
C ASP A 90 40.04 -19.42 7.07
N ALA A 91 40.54 -20.17 6.07
CA ALA A 91 40.60 -21.63 5.96
C ALA A 91 39.36 -22.36 5.41
N GLY A 92 39.32 -22.43 4.07
CA GLY A 92 38.85 -23.62 3.36
C GLY A 92 37.41 -23.56 2.87
N ASN A 93 37.27 -23.45 1.55
CA ASN A 93 36.18 -23.91 0.67
C ASN A 93 36.00 -22.87 -0.44
N ALA A 94 36.86 -22.94 -1.45
CA ALA A 94 36.54 -22.39 -2.76
C ALA A 94 35.45 -23.29 -3.37
N PRO A 95 34.25 -22.79 -3.70
CA PRO A 95 33.41 -23.44 -4.69
C PRO A 95 34.04 -23.10 -6.04
N GLU A 96 34.73 -24.06 -6.64
CA GLU A 96 35.07 -24.03 -8.04
C GLU A 96 33.78 -24.16 -8.84
N ASP A 97 33.07 -23.06 -9.06
CA ASP A 97 32.02 -22.96 -10.07
C ASP A 97 31.79 -21.46 -10.36
N ALA A 98 32.69 -20.89 -11.16
CA ALA A 98 32.38 -19.67 -11.89
C ALA A 98 31.32 -20.01 -12.95
N PRO A 99 30.17 -19.32 -13.03
CA PRO A 99 29.34 -19.44 -14.21
C PRO A 99 30.06 -18.69 -15.34
N ASP A 100 30.43 -19.47 -16.35
CA ASP A 100 30.91 -19.03 -17.65
C ASP A 100 29.98 -17.93 -18.22
N GLU A 101 30.47 -16.68 -18.27
CA GLU A 101 29.80 -15.58 -18.95
C GLU A 101 29.91 -15.77 -20.47
N SER A 102 29.21 -16.77 -20.98
CA SER A 102 29.05 -17.02 -22.42
C SER A 102 27.70 -17.67 -22.72
N GLN A 103 26.62 -17.07 -22.21
CA GLN A 103 25.30 -17.34 -22.77
C GLN A 103 24.73 -16.04 -23.35
N PRO A 104 24.56 -15.94 -24.68
CA PRO A 104 23.80 -14.84 -25.25
C PRO A 104 22.36 -14.99 -24.74
N PHE A 105 21.91 -14.05 -23.92
CA PHE A 105 20.51 -13.97 -23.56
C PHE A 105 19.72 -13.76 -24.85
N ASP A 106 18.96 -14.79 -25.27
CA ASP A 106 17.94 -14.66 -26.31
C ASP A 106 16.96 -13.58 -25.85
N THR A 107 17.18 -12.37 -26.33
CA THR A 107 16.30 -11.24 -26.07
C THR A 107 15.05 -11.51 -26.91
N PRO A 108 13.87 -11.73 -26.31
CA PRO A 108 12.68 -12.02 -27.10
C PRO A 108 12.40 -10.80 -27.98
N MET A 109 12.41 -10.98 -29.29
CA MET A 109 12.09 -9.91 -30.23
C MET A 109 10.71 -9.33 -29.91
N LEU A 110 10.69 -8.01 -29.73
CA LEU A 110 9.47 -7.23 -29.57
C LEU A 110 8.51 -7.51 -30.75
N PRO A 111 7.22 -7.82 -30.53
CA PRO A 111 6.28 -8.02 -31.63
C PRO A 111 6.17 -6.76 -32.49
N LYS A 112 6.38 -6.90 -33.79
CA LYS A 112 6.23 -5.82 -34.76
C LYS A 112 4.74 -5.51 -34.93
N PHE A 113 4.31 -4.30 -34.57
CA PHE A 113 2.94 -3.84 -34.82
C PHE A 113 2.70 -3.72 -36.33
N PRO A 114 1.60 -4.28 -36.88
CA PRO A 114 1.24 -4.06 -38.28
C PRO A 114 0.40 -2.78 -38.37
N GLY A 115 0.90 -1.75 -39.06
CA GLY A 115 0.09 -0.55 -39.25
C GLY A 115 0.81 0.67 -39.81
N GLU A 116 1.59 0.52 -40.88
CA GLU A 116 1.98 1.65 -41.72
C GLU A 116 1.55 1.30 -43.14
N GLY A 117 0.45 1.94 -43.54
CA GLY A 117 -0.25 1.65 -44.79
C GLY A 117 0.58 1.97 -46.02
N ASP A 118 0.34 1.18 -47.05
CA ASP A 118 0.73 1.46 -48.43
C ASP A 118 0.31 2.87 -48.84
N LEU A 119 1.29 3.69 -49.20
CA LEU A 119 1.09 4.85 -50.06
C LEU A 119 1.59 4.45 -51.45
N PRO A 120 0.73 4.41 -52.48
CA PRO A 120 1.16 4.03 -53.81
C PRO A 120 2.09 5.10 -54.40
N ALA A 121 3.12 4.62 -55.09
CA ALA A 121 3.95 5.44 -55.97
C ALA A 121 3.07 6.00 -57.10
N GLU A 122 3.10 7.32 -57.28
CA GLU A 122 2.62 7.96 -58.50
C GLU A 122 3.81 8.24 -59.42
N ASP A 123 3.57 7.96 -60.71
CA ASP A 123 4.47 7.95 -61.87
C ASP A 123 5.15 9.31 -62.16
#